data_AF-A0A4R0KJ53-F1
#
_entry.id   AF-A0A4R0KJ53-F1
#
_cell.length_a   1.000
_cell.length_b   1.000
_cell.length_c   1.000
_cell.angle_alpha   90.00
_cell.angle_beta   90.00
_cell.angle_gamma   90.00
#
_symmetry.space_group_name_H-M   'P 1'
#
loop_
_entity.id
_entity.type
_entity.pdbx_description
1 polymer ?
#
loop_
_entity_poly.entity_id
_entity_poly.type
_entity_poly.pdbx_seq_one_letter_code
_entity_poly.pdbx_strand_id
1 'polypeptide(L)'
;MSTTPGYSGKTLAAKLGIKAEHAVLVDGAPEGFVVEGLPEGVAVARRLGRGPYDVVLAFCPDRGRLVKRFPVLLQRTATAGMIWIAWPKRSSGVPTDLDENGIRELALPLGVVDVKVCAVDATWSGLKLVRRLGNR
;
A
#
# COMPACT_ATOMS: atom_id res chain seq x y z
N MET A 1 -2.57 29.24 -10.52
CA MET A 1 -3.75 28.35 -10.52
C MET A 1 -3.59 27.37 -11.67
N SER A 2 -3.43 26.08 -11.39
CA SER A 2 -3.43 25.03 -12.41
C SER A 2 -4.05 23.77 -11.80
N THR A 3 -5.33 23.56 -12.07
CA THR A 3 -6.10 22.39 -11.69
C THR A 3 -6.10 21.42 -12.87
N THR A 4 -5.45 20.27 -12.72
CA THR A 4 -5.50 19.15 -13.69
C THR A 4 -6.56 18.15 -13.25
N PRO A 5 -7.40 17.59 -14.15
CA PRO A 5 -8.54 16.77 -13.79
C PRO A 5 -8.17 15.29 -13.60
N GLY A 6 -8.66 14.64 -12.54
CA GLY A 6 -8.51 13.20 -12.35
C GLY A 6 -8.77 12.61 -10.96
N TYR A 7 -9.95 12.87 -10.40
CA TYR A 7 -10.60 12.17 -9.28
C TYR A 7 -10.01 12.24 -7.86
N SER A 8 -10.77 12.96 -7.02
CA SER A 8 -10.64 13.18 -5.59
C SER A 8 -9.45 14.08 -5.23
N GLY A 9 -9.72 15.35 -4.91
CA GLY A 9 -8.78 16.27 -4.25
C GLY A 9 -8.32 15.83 -2.86
N LYS A 10 -8.36 14.52 -2.58
CA LYS A 10 -7.83 13.87 -1.39
C LYS A 10 -6.34 13.63 -1.61
N THR A 11 -5.58 14.00 -0.59
CA THR A 11 -4.15 13.71 -0.49
C THR A 11 -3.90 12.20 -0.55
N LEU A 12 -2.66 11.79 -0.87
CA LEU A 12 -2.30 10.38 -0.88
C LEU A 12 -2.54 9.74 0.49
N ALA A 13 -2.17 10.41 1.58
CA ALA A 13 -2.46 9.93 2.93
C ALA A 13 -3.95 9.62 3.16
N ALA A 14 -4.85 10.51 2.72
CA ALA A 14 -6.29 10.31 2.82
C ALA A 14 -6.79 9.13 1.94
N LYS A 15 -6.22 8.94 0.74
CA LYS A 15 -6.53 7.77 -0.12
C LYS A 15 -6.12 6.47 0.57
N LEU A 16 -4.94 6.46 1.17
CA LEU A 16 -4.36 5.33 1.91
C LEU A 16 -5.06 5.07 3.25
N GLY A 17 -5.84 6.03 3.75
CA GLY A 17 -6.56 5.93 5.03
C GLY A 17 -5.65 6.13 6.24
N ILE A 18 -4.59 6.93 6.10
CA ILE A 18 -3.68 7.27 7.20
C ILE A 18 -4.35 8.30 8.11
N LYS A 19 -4.26 8.08 9.42
CA LYS A 19 -4.74 8.95 10.48
C LYS A 19 -3.59 9.33 11.42
N ALA A 20 -3.81 10.33 12.28
CA ALA A 20 -2.77 10.89 13.16
C ALA A 20 -2.18 9.86 14.13
N GLU A 21 -2.99 8.88 14.56
CA GLU A 21 -2.63 7.82 15.49
C GLU A 21 -1.92 6.63 14.84
N HIS A 22 -1.83 6.58 13.51
CA HIS A 22 -1.32 5.40 12.81
C HIS A 22 0.20 5.30 12.82
N ALA A 23 0.71 4.11 13.13
CA ALA A 23 2.06 3.72 12.79
C ALA A 23 2.13 3.33 11.29
N VAL A 24 2.93 4.06 10.52
CA VAL A 24 3.03 3.88 9.05
C VAL A 24 4.38 3.30 8.65
N LEU A 25 4.36 2.26 7.82
CA LEU A 25 5.53 1.72 7.14
C LEU A 25 5.41 1.93 5.63
N VAL A 26 6.46 2.48 5.02
CA VAL A 26 6.65 2.49 3.57
C VAL A 26 7.83 1.58 3.23
N ASP A 27 7.55 0.41 2.64
CA ASP A 27 8.54 -0.60 2.27
C ASP A 27 8.88 -0.52 0.78
N GLY A 28 10.17 -0.38 0.46
CA GLY A 28 10.65 -0.53 -0.92
C GLY A 28 10.33 0.59 -1.88
N ALA A 29 9.90 1.74 -1.38
CA ALA A 29 9.53 2.85 -2.26
C ALA A 29 10.72 3.34 -3.10
N PRO A 30 10.44 3.88 -4.31
CA PRO A 30 11.44 4.59 -5.10
C PRO A 30 12.12 5.70 -4.28
N GLU A 31 13.34 6.05 -4.68
CA GLU A 31 14.05 7.19 -4.10
C GLU A 31 13.21 8.47 -4.23
N GLY A 32 13.21 9.30 -3.19
CA GLY A 32 12.45 10.54 -3.15
C GLY A 32 10.93 10.38 -2.98
N PHE A 33 10.38 9.16 -2.99
CA PHE A 33 8.94 8.97 -2.76
C PHE A 33 8.53 9.48 -1.38
N VAL A 34 7.48 10.30 -1.33
CA VAL A 34 6.87 10.83 -0.11
C VAL A 34 5.37 10.60 -0.10
N VAL A 35 4.81 10.36 1.09
CA VAL A 35 3.36 10.30 1.25
C VAL A 35 2.86 11.71 1.50
N GLU A 36 2.23 12.31 0.51
CA GLU A 36 1.73 13.68 0.63
C GLU A 36 0.49 13.78 1.54
N GLY A 37 0.42 14.88 2.29
CA GLY A 37 -0.72 15.23 3.13
C GLY A 37 -0.89 14.35 4.36
N LEU A 38 0.23 13.86 4.94
CA LEU A 38 0.22 13.17 6.23
C LEU A 38 -0.37 14.08 7.32
N PRO A 39 -1.22 13.53 8.21
CA PRO A 39 -1.62 14.24 9.42
C PRO A 39 -0.41 14.61 10.28
N GLU A 40 -0.55 15.68 11.06
CA GLU A 40 0.47 16.12 12.00
C GLU A 40 0.85 15.00 12.98
N GLY A 41 2.15 14.88 13.27
CA GLY A 41 2.68 13.87 14.20
C GLY A 41 2.88 12.47 13.63
N VAL A 42 2.40 12.17 12.41
CA VAL A 42 2.59 10.84 11.80
C VAL A 42 4.03 10.68 11.32
N ALA A 43 4.76 9.76 11.96
CA ALA A 43 6.07 9.33 11.50
C ALA A 43 5.95 8.15 10.52
N VAL A 44 6.71 8.21 9.41
CA VAL A 44 6.77 7.13 8.41
C VAL A 44 8.08 6.37 8.54
N ALA A 45 8.00 5.10 8.93
CA ALA A 45 9.14 4.21 8.90
C ALA A 45 9.48 3.82 7.46
N ARG A 46 10.79 3.80 7.13
CA ARG A 46 11.32 3.32 5.83
C ARG A 46 12.03 1.97 5.92
N ARG A 47 12.20 1.47 7.15
CA ARG A 47 12.82 0.18 7.45
C ARG A 47 11.86 -0.62 8.30
N LEU A 48 11.79 -1.93 8.02
CA LEU A 48 10.93 -2.84 8.76
C LEU A 48 11.42 -2.99 10.20
N GLY A 49 10.63 -2.53 11.15
CA GLY A 49 10.87 -2.68 12.59
C GLY A 49 10.08 -3.85 13.19
N ARG A 50 9.90 -3.80 14.52
CA ARG A 50 9.17 -4.83 15.28
C ARG A 50 7.64 -4.79 15.04
N GLY A 51 7.09 -3.65 14.58
CA GLY A 51 5.64 -3.48 14.40
C GLY A 51 4.87 -3.52 15.73
N PRO A 52 3.52 -3.59 15.68
CA PRO A 52 2.70 -3.61 14.47
C PRO A 52 2.55 -2.23 13.81
N TYR A 53 2.23 -2.22 12.52
CA TYR A 53 1.92 -1.02 11.74
C TYR A 53 0.43 -1.02 11.36
N ASP A 54 -0.24 0.12 11.50
CA ASP A 54 -1.64 0.29 11.12
C ASP A 54 -1.81 0.43 9.61
N VAL A 55 -0.81 1.04 8.95
CA VAL A 55 -0.76 1.18 7.50
C VAL A 55 0.61 0.76 6.99
N VAL A 56 0.65 -0.25 6.13
CA VAL A 56 1.84 -0.63 5.38
C VAL A 56 1.60 -0.27 3.91
N LEU A 57 2.52 0.46 3.28
CA LEU A 57 2.57 0.67 1.82
C LEU A 57 3.81 -0.03 1.28
N ALA A 58 3.63 -1.12 0.54
CA ALA A 58 4.69 -1.97 0.03
C ALA A 58 4.81 -1.85 -1.49
N PHE A 59 5.93 -1.32 -1.96
CA PHE A 59 6.22 -1.24 -3.40
C PHE A 59 6.78 -2.56 -3.90
N CYS A 60 6.06 -3.18 -4.84
CA CYS A 60 6.38 -4.44 -5.47
C CYS A 60 6.45 -4.22 -6.99
N PRO A 61 7.67 -4.07 -7.57
CA PRO A 61 7.81 -3.87 -9.01
C PRO A 61 7.47 -5.15 -9.80
N ASP A 62 7.51 -6.30 -9.14
CA ASP A 62 7.30 -7.62 -9.75
C ASP A 62 6.70 -8.61 -8.73
N ARG A 63 6.21 -9.75 -9.24
CA ARG A 63 5.65 -10.85 -8.46
C ARG A 63 6.69 -11.47 -7.53
N GLY A 64 7.96 -11.52 -7.95
CA GLY A 64 9.05 -12.11 -7.17
C GLY A 64 9.27 -11.39 -5.83
N ARG A 65 9.27 -10.05 -5.82
CA ARG A 65 9.33 -9.25 -4.61
C ARG A 65 8.08 -9.44 -3.76
N LEU A 66 6.90 -9.46 -4.39
CA LEU A 66 5.63 -9.59 -3.69
C LEU A 66 5.59 -10.90 -2.89
N VAL A 67 5.92 -12.04 -3.52
CA VAL A 67 5.97 -13.36 -2.86
C VAL A 67 6.90 -13.36 -1.65
N LYS A 68 8.06 -12.68 -1.73
CA LYS A 68 9.04 -12.64 -0.63
C LYS A 68 8.62 -11.69 0.50
N ARG A 69 8.09 -10.52 0.17
CA ARG A 69 7.84 -9.44 1.15
C ARG A 69 6.48 -9.53 1.78
N PHE A 70 5.46 -9.94 1.04
CA PHE A 70 4.07 -9.81 1.50
C PHE A 70 3.78 -10.59 2.79
N PRO A 71 4.18 -11.87 2.94
CA PRO A 71 3.92 -12.60 4.20
C PRO A 71 4.59 -11.94 5.41
N VAL A 72 5.81 -11.44 5.23
CA VAL A 72 6.60 -10.78 6.28
C VAL A 72 5.96 -9.46 6.70
N LEU A 73 5.56 -8.65 5.72
CA LEU A 73 4.92 -7.36 5.97
C LEU A 73 3.54 -7.53 6.60
N LEU A 74 2.75 -8.51 6.12
CA LEU A 74 1.45 -8.82 6.66
C LEU A 74 1.52 -9.25 8.14
N GLN A 75 2.53 -10.01 8.54
CA GLN A 75 2.78 -10.35 9.95
C GLN A 75 3.13 -9.15 10.82
N ARG A 76 3.60 -8.04 10.23
CA ARG A 76 3.90 -6.79 10.92
C ARG A 76 2.77 -5.77 10.80
N THR A 77 1.70 -6.06 10.06
CA THR A 77 0.49 -5.25 10.01
C THR A 77 -0.42 -5.60 11.19
N ALA A 78 -0.93 -4.58 11.88
CA ALA A 78 -1.91 -4.73 12.96
C ALA A 78 -3.13 -5.54 12.49
N THR A 79 -3.79 -6.25 13.40
CA THR A 79 -4.97 -7.08 13.04
C THR A 79 -6.09 -6.26 12.41
N ALA A 80 -6.33 -5.05 12.92
CA ALA A 80 -7.29 -4.08 12.37
C ALA A 80 -6.65 -3.09 11.38
N GLY A 81 -5.37 -3.29 11.05
CA GLY A 81 -4.61 -2.47 10.11
C GLY A 81 -4.88 -2.84 8.67
N MET A 82 -4.17 -2.16 7.77
CA MET A 82 -4.25 -2.37 6.33
C MET A 82 -2.87 -2.43 5.69
N ILE A 83 -2.76 -3.27 4.68
CA ILE A 83 -1.58 -3.33 3.81
C ILE A 83 -1.98 -2.96 2.39
N TRP A 84 -1.24 -2.02 1.83
CA TRP A 84 -1.34 -1.56 0.47
C TRP A 84 -0.19 -2.14 -0.32
N ILE A 85 -0.51 -2.90 -1.37
CA ILE A 85 0.49 -3.37 -2.33
C ILE A 85 0.49 -2.40 -3.51
N ALA A 86 1.61 -1.73 -3.71
CA ALA A 86 1.82 -0.84 -4.84
C ALA A 86 2.56 -1.57 -5.97
N TRP A 87 2.00 -1.55 -7.18
CA TRP A 87 2.60 -2.15 -8.38
C TRP A 87 2.62 -1.14 -9.55
N PRO A 88 3.54 -1.29 -10.51
CA PRO A 88 3.61 -0.37 -11.64
C PRO A 88 2.37 -0.52 -12.53
N LYS A 89 1.78 0.61 -12.92
CA LYS A 89 0.71 0.62 -13.91
C LYS A 89 1.26 0.15 -15.25
N ARG A 90 0.44 -0.56 -16.04
CA ARG A 90 0.78 -0.89 -17.43
C ARG A 90 1.11 0.36 -18.26
N SER A 91 0.44 1.48 -17.99
CA SER A 91 0.67 2.76 -18.67
C SER A 91 1.93 3.52 -18.22
N SER A 92 2.63 3.08 -17.17
CA SER A 92 3.81 3.76 -16.64
C SER A 92 5.08 3.52 -17.46
N GLY A 93 5.07 2.51 -18.34
CA GLY A 93 6.26 2.08 -19.08
C GLY A 93 7.28 1.27 -18.26
N VAL A 94 7.06 1.12 -16.95
CA VAL A 94 7.90 0.26 -16.09
C VAL A 94 7.52 -1.21 -16.33
N PRO A 95 8.46 -2.07 -16.77
CA PRO A 95 8.19 -3.49 -16.96
C PRO A 95 7.79 -4.16 -15.64
N THR A 96 6.74 -4.97 -15.69
CA THR A 96 6.27 -5.75 -14.54
C THR A 96 5.53 -7.01 -15.01
N ASP A 97 5.68 -8.10 -14.27
CA ASP A 97 4.90 -9.33 -14.40
C ASP A 97 3.72 -9.38 -13.40
N LEU A 98 3.46 -8.26 -12.71
CA LEU A 98 2.48 -8.15 -11.65
C LEU A 98 1.31 -7.25 -12.05
N ASP A 99 0.10 -7.71 -11.76
CA ASP A 99 -1.10 -6.90 -11.81
C ASP A 99 -2.00 -7.16 -10.60
N GLU A 100 -3.15 -6.48 -10.57
CA GLU A 100 -4.12 -6.54 -9.48
C GLU A 100 -4.59 -7.96 -9.16
N ASN A 101 -4.79 -8.79 -10.18
CA ASN A 101 -5.24 -10.17 -10.00
C ASN A 101 -4.10 -11.04 -9.43
N GLY A 102 -2.88 -10.86 -9.93
CA GLY A 102 -1.69 -11.52 -9.36
C GLY A 102 -1.49 -11.18 -7.88
N ILE A 103 -1.85 -9.96 -7.44
CA ILE A 103 -1.85 -9.60 -6.02
C ILE A 103 -2.94 -10.36 -5.25
N ARG A 104 -4.18 -10.38 -5.75
CA ARG A 104 -5.31 -11.08 -5.11
C ARG A 104 -5.05 -12.58 -4.94
N GLU A 105 -4.48 -13.23 -5.95
CA GLU A 105 -4.10 -14.64 -5.91
C GLU A 105 -3.18 -14.97 -4.73
N LEU A 106 -2.22 -14.09 -4.43
CA LEU A 106 -1.30 -14.26 -3.31
C LEU A 106 -1.92 -13.84 -1.97
N ALA A 107 -2.88 -12.91 -2.00
CA ALA A 107 -3.54 -12.37 -0.83
C ALA A 107 -4.54 -13.34 -0.21
N LEU A 108 -5.33 -14.01 -1.05
CA LEU A 108 -6.44 -14.88 -0.61
C LEU A 108 -5.97 -16.04 0.30
N PRO A 109 -4.90 -16.81 -0.02
CA PRO A 109 -4.40 -17.86 0.86
C PRO A 109 -3.85 -17.35 2.19
N LEU A 110 -3.46 -16.07 2.25
CA LEU A 110 -2.97 -15.41 3.47
C LEU A 110 -4.10 -14.87 4.36
N GLY A 111 -5.36 -15.09 3.98
CA GLY A 111 -6.54 -14.71 4.77
C GLY A 111 -6.87 -13.22 4.73
N VAL A 112 -6.34 -12.49 3.74
CA VAL A 112 -6.69 -11.07 3.50
C VAL A 112 -7.48 -10.92 2.21
N VAL A 113 -8.34 -9.90 2.18
CA VAL A 113 -9.22 -9.57 1.06
C VAL A 113 -8.97 -8.17 0.58
N ASP A 114 -9.20 -7.94 -0.71
CA ASP A 114 -9.16 -6.61 -1.28
C ASP A 114 -10.38 -5.76 -0.92
N VAL A 115 -10.13 -4.45 -0.87
CA VAL A 115 -11.14 -3.46 -0.53
C VAL A 115 -11.31 -2.46 -1.67
N LYS A 116 -10.21 -1.85 -2.12
CA LYS A 116 -10.21 -0.82 -3.15
C LYS A 116 -8.83 -0.66 -3.77
N VAL A 117 -8.81 -0.10 -4.97
CA VAL A 117 -7.61 0.36 -5.65
C VAL A 117 -7.56 1.88 -5.66
N CYS A 118 -6.36 2.46 -5.61
CA CYS A 118 -6.15 3.86 -5.95
C CYS A 118 -4.84 4.07 -6.72
N ALA A 119 -4.73 5.20 -7.42
CA ALA A 119 -3.43 5.67 -7.88
C ALA A 119 -2.63 6.17 -6.66
N VAL A 120 -1.41 5.64 -6.50
CA VAL A 120 -0.43 6.12 -5.52
C VAL A 120 0.24 7.38 -6.10
N ASP A 121 0.72 7.29 -7.33
CA ASP A 121 1.25 8.42 -8.11
C ASP A 121 1.03 8.17 -9.61
N ALA A 122 1.81 8.80 -10.49
CA ALA A 122 1.75 8.59 -11.93
C ALA A 122 2.13 7.15 -12.34
N THR A 123 3.08 6.54 -11.64
CA THR A 123 3.69 5.24 -11.95
C THR A 123 2.97 4.08 -11.27
N TRP A 124 2.56 4.24 -10.01
CA TRP A 124 2.12 3.14 -9.16
C TRP A 124 0.61 3.17 -8.90
N SER A 125 -0.03 2.01 -9.04
CA SER A 125 -1.35 1.72 -8.46
C SER A 125 -1.16 1.05 -7.11
N GLY A 126 -2.13 1.16 -6.21
CA GLY A 126 -2.12 0.55 -4.89
C GLY A 126 -3.42 -0.20 -4.59
N LEU A 127 -3.33 -1.45 -4.13
CA LEU A 127 -4.46 -2.31 -3.76
C LEU A 127 -4.49 -2.42 -2.24
N LYS A 128 -5.58 -1.95 -1.63
CA LYS A 128 -5.81 -2.08 -0.19
C LYS A 128 -6.29 -3.48 0.13
N LEU A 129 -5.57 -4.14 1.03
CA LEU A 129 -5.88 -5.46 1.58
C LEU A 129 -6.07 -5.36 3.09
N VAL A 130 -7.04 -6.11 3.63
CA VAL A 130 -7.32 -6.21 5.07
C VAL A 130 -7.59 -7.65 5.46
N ARG A 131 -7.34 -8.01 6.72
CA ARG A 131 -7.73 -9.33 7.24
C ARG A 131 -9.25 -9.46 7.21
N ARG A 132 -9.75 -10.63 6.83
CA ARG A 132 -11.19 -10.92 6.96
C ARG A 132 -11.58 -10.79 8.43
N LEU A 133 -12.62 -10.02 8.70
CA LEU A 133 -13.37 -10.18 9.93
C LEU A 133 -14.00 -11.57 9.85
N GLY A 134 -13.54 -12.52 10.67
CA GLY A 134 -14.26 -13.78 10.82
C GLY A 134 -15.69 -13.44 11.22
N ASN A 135 -16.68 -14.06 10.56
CA ASN A 135 -18.06 -13.99 11.03
C ASN A 135 -18.05 -14.42 12.49
N ARG A 136 -18.27 -13.46 13.39
CA ARG A 136 -18.58 -13.72 14.79
C ARG A 136 -20.02 -14.19 14.89
#